data_AF-A0A0B7AN20-F1
#
_entry.id   AF-A0A0B7AN20-F1
#
_cell.length_a   1.000
_cell.length_b   1.000
_cell.length_c   1.000
_cell.angle_alpha   90.00
_cell.angle_beta   90.00
_cell.angle_gamma   90.00
#
_symmetry.space_group_name_H-M   'P 1'
#
loop_
_entity.id
_entity.type
_entity.pdbx_description
1 polymer ?
#
loop_
_entity_poly.entity_id
_entity_poly.type
_entity_poly.pdbx_seq_one_letter_code
_entity_poly.pdbx_strand_id
1 'polypeptide(L)' 'LLSKNGADKSGCCVGNKISFADYNLVDILDAHLVLTPKALDDFPVLSAYYKNVISRPRIAEYRATSEFKKSPINGNGKQ' A
#
# COMPACT_ATOMS: atom_id res chain seq x y z
N LEU A 1 -14.28 -0.81 7.03
CA LEU A 1 -14.50 0.00 5.81
C LEU A 1 -14.14 -0.79 4.56
N LEU A 2 -12.86 -1.18 4.39
CA LEU A 2 -12.37 -1.91 3.21
C LEU A 2 -13.19 -3.15 2.84
N SER A 3 -13.48 -4.03 3.81
CA SER A 3 -14.27 -5.24 3.56
C SER A 3 -15.70 -4.95 3.12
N LYS A 4 -16.28 -3.83 3.56
CA LYS A 4 -17.62 -3.41 3.12
C LYS A 4 -17.62 -2.82 1.70
N ASN A 5 -16.48 -2.27 1.27
CA ASN A 5 -16.31 -1.66 -0.05
C ASN A 5 -15.79 -2.66 -1.11
N GLY A 6 -15.57 -3.93 -0.77
CA GLY A 6 -14.99 -4.91 -1.69
C GLY A 6 -13.57 -4.52 -2.15
N ALA A 7 -12.81 -3.87 -1.27
CA ALA A 7 -11.49 -3.31 -1.57
C ALA A 7 -10.46 -4.39 -1.96
N ASP A 8 -10.65 -5.62 -1.51
CA ASP A 8 -9.92 -6.82 -1.92
C ASP A 8 -10.04 -7.12 -3.43
N LYS A 9 -11.07 -6.59 -4.09
CA LYS A 9 -11.31 -6.76 -5.53
C LYS A 9 -11.07 -5.47 -6.29
N SER A 10 -11.55 -4.33 -5.78
CA SER A 10 -11.47 -3.05 -6.48
C SER A 10 -10.08 -2.39 -6.37
N GLY A 11 -9.30 -2.74 -5.34
CA GLY A 11 -8.09 -1.99 -4.97
C GLY A 11 -8.39 -0.52 -4.63
N CYS A 12 -9.62 -0.20 -4.25
CA CYS A 12 -10.05 1.15 -3.87
C CYS A 12 -10.64 1.09 -2.45
N CYS A 13 -10.18 2.00 -1.59
CA CYS A 13 -10.60 2.05 -0.19
C CYS A 13 -12.07 2.47 -0.03
N VAL A 14 -12.58 3.26 -0.98
CA VAL A 14 -13.97 3.71 -1.10
C VAL A 14 -14.45 3.56 -2.53
N GLY A 15 -15.58 2.88 -2.73
CA GLY A 15 -16.17 2.66 -4.04
C GLY A 15 -15.26 1.85 -4.98
N ASN A 16 -15.29 2.20 -6.27
CA ASN A 16 -14.56 1.50 -7.34
C ASN A 16 -13.63 2.41 -8.15
N LYS A 17 -13.41 3.64 -7.68
CA LYS A 17 -12.50 4.60 -8.30
C LYS A 17 -11.40 4.95 -7.31
N ILE A 18 -10.17 4.97 -7.80
CA ILE A 18 -9.01 5.36 -7.01
C ILE A 18 -9.14 6.82 -6.57
N SER A 19 -8.66 7.12 -5.38
CA SER A 19 -8.66 8.45 -4.78
C SER A 19 -7.32 8.74 -4.12
N PHE A 20 -7.13 9.98 -3.66
CA PHE A 20 -5.92 10.35 -2.90
C PHE A 20 -5.76 9.52 -1.61
N ALA A 21 -6.89 9.08 -1.02
CA ALA A 21 -6.88 8.26 0.19
C ALA A 21 -6.22 6.89 -0.03
N ASP A 22 -6.27 6.36 -1.26
CA ASP A 22 -5.63 5.08 -1.58
C ASP A 22 -4.11 5.17 -1.53
N TYR A 23 -3.55 6.25 -2.09
CA TYR A 23 -2.10 6.46 -2.06
C TYR A 23 -1.61 6.71 -0.64
N ASN A 24 -2.33 7.52 0.14
CA ASN A 24 -1.98 7.77 1.54
C ASN A 24 -2.05 6.50 2.38
N LEU A 25 -3.06 5.65 2.16
CA LEU A 25 -3.16 4.38 2.87
C LEU A 25 -2.03 3.42 2.49
N VAL A 26 -1.64 3.35 1.21
CA VAL A 26 -0.48 2.53 0.80
C VAL A 26 0.81 3.00 1.45
N ASP A 27 1.06 4.31 1.51
CA ASP A 27 2.26 4.86 2.16
C ASP A 27 2.33 4.49 3.65
N ILE A 28 1.20 4.60 4.36
CA ILE A 28 1.09 4.15 5.76
C ILE A 28 1.38 2.65 5.88
N LEU A 29 0.82 1.83 4.98
CA LEU A 29 1.01 0.36 5.01
C LEU A 29 2.44 -0.05 4.66
N ASP A 30 3.11 0.66 3.76
CA ASP A 30 4.52 0.43 3.46
C ASP A 30 5.39 0.62 4.70
N ALA A 31 5.21 1.72 5.43
CA ALA A 31 5.93 1.96 6.68
C ALA A 31 5.66 0.85 7.72
N HIS A 32 4.40 0.39 7.86
CA HIS A 32 4.07 -0.69 8.79
C HIS A 32 4.65 -2.04 8.37
N LEU A 33 4.72 -2.34 7.06
CA LEU A 33 5.32 -3.55 6.54
C LEU A 33 6.85 -3.56 6.72
N VAL A 34 7.51 -2.39 6.64
CA VAL A 34 8.93 -2.28 6.98
C VAL A 34 9.16 -2.45 8.48
N LEU A 35 8.34 -1.78 9.31
CA LEU A 35 8.41 -1.89 10.76
C LEU A 35 8.11 -3.31 11.26
N THR A 36 7.18 -4.01 10.62
CA THR A 36 6.77 -5.38 10.96
C THR A 36 6.34 -6.13 9.69
N PRO A 37 7.20 -7.00 9.12
CA PRO A 37 6.94 -7.68 7.85
C PRO A 37 5.64 -8.49 7.76
N LYS A 38 5.07 -8.88 8.91
CA LYS A 38 3.84 -9.66 9.04
C LYS A 38 2.61 -8.83 9.43
N ALA A 39 2.70 -7.50 9.40
CA ALA A 39 1.65 -6.60 9.90
C ALA A 39 0.28 -6.82 9.23
N LEU A 40 0.23 -7.41 8.04
CA LEU A 40 -1.00 -7.63 7.28
C LEU A 40 -1.48 -9.09 7.25
N ASP A 41 -0.77 -10.03 7.89
CA ASP A 41 -1.05 -11.47 7.79
C ASP A 41 -2.46 -11.80 8.33
N ASP A 42 -2.87 -11.16 9.43
CA ASP A 42 -4.19 -11.36 10.05
C ASP A 42 -5.31 -10.54 9.37
N PHE A 43 -4.98 -9.75 8.34
CA PHE A 43 -5.90 -8.83 7.68
C PHE A 43 -6.04 -9.13 6.18
N PRO A 44 -6.68 -10.24 5.77
CA PRO A 44 -6.66 -10.72 4.39
C PRO A 44 -7.21 -9.72 3.38
N VAL A 45 -8.27 -8.98 3.73
CA VAL A 45 -8.83 -7.93 2.85
C VAL A 45 -7.85 -6.76 2.68
N LEU A 46 -7.16 -6.36 3.74
CA LEU A 46 -6.18 -5.28 3.70
C LEU A 46 -4.94 -5.70 2.91
N SER A 47 -4.50 -6.95 3.08
CA SER A 47 -3.40 -7.56 2.32
C SER A 47 -3.73 -7.63 0.82
N ALA A 48 -4.93 -8.08 0.45
CA ALA A 48 -5.39 -8.12 -0.93
C ALA A 48 -5.52 -6.71 -1.53
N TYR A 49 -6.12 -5.78 -0.79
CA TYR A 49 -6.21 -4.37 -1.18
C TYR A 49 -4.82 -3.78 -1.48
N TYR A 50 -3.88 -3.90 -0.54
CA TYR A 50 -2.52 -3.38 -0.69
C TYR A 50 -1.85 -3.95 -1.95
N LYS A 51 -1.89 -5.29 -2.13
CA LYS A 51 -1.35 -5.98 -3.31
C LYS A 51 -1.94 -5.44 -4.61
N ASN A 52 -3.25 -5.24 -4.67
CA ASN A 52 -3.92 -4.71 -5.85
C ASN A 52 -3.52 -3.26 -6.16
N VAL A 53 -3.29 -2.42 -5.14
CA VAL A 53 -2.85 -1.04 -5.38
C VAL A 53 -1.42 -1.03 -5.91
N ILE A 54 -0.48 -1.72 -5.25
CA ILE A 54 0.93 -1.69 -5.63
C ILE A 54 1.22 -2.39 -6.96
N SER A 55 0.35 -3.30 -7.40
CA SER A 55 0.48 -3.99 -8.70
C SER A 55 0.00 -3.17 -9.89
N ARG A 56 -0.54 -1.96 -9.69
CA ARG A 56 -0.97 -1.09 -10.79
C ARG A 56 0.25 -0.67 -11.62
N PRO A 57 0.21 -0.72 -12.97
CA PRO A 57 1.41 -0.60 -13.80
C PRO A 57 2.33 0.59 -13.48
N ARG A 58 1.77 1.81 -13.41
CA ARG A 58 2.56 3.02 -13.13
C ARG A 58 3.08 3.08 -11.69
N ILE A 59 2.36 2.50 -10.73
CA ILE A 59 2.80 2.42 -9.33
C ILE A 59 3.94 1.41 -9.23
N ALA A 60 3.77 0.22 -9.81
CA ALA A 60 4.80 -0.81 -9.86
C ALA A 60 6.08 -0.31 -10.55
N GLU A 61 5.93 0.40 -11.69
CA GLU A 61 7.03 1.03 -12.40
C GLU A 61 7.77 2.05 -11.53
N TYR A 62 7.05 2.98 -10.90
CA TYR A 62 7.65 3.96 -10.00
C TYR A 62 8.39 3.30 -8.82
N ARG A 63 7.78 2.29 -8.19
CA ARG A 63 8.40 1.55 -7.08
C ARG A 63 9.61 0.72 -7.51
N ALA A 64 9.71 0.38 -8.80
CA ALA A 64 10.86 -0.33 -9.34
C ALA A 64 12.09 0.58 -9.54
N THR A 65 11.91 1.90 -9.59
CA THR A 65 12.97 2.89 -9.79
C THR A 65 14.05 2.85 -8.70
N SER A 66 15.24 3.35 -9.04
CA SER A 66 16.37 3.37 -8.10
C SER A 66 16.14 4.41 -7.00
N GLU A 67 15.46 5.50 -7.35
CA GLU A 67 15.13 6.64 -6.52
C GLU A 67 14.18 6.22 -5.40
N PHE A 68 13.10 5.50 -5.75
CA PHE A 68 12.17 4.97 -4.76
C PHE A 68 12.85 4.00 -3.79
N LYS A 69 13.60 3.02 -4.32
CA LYS A 69 14.24 1.96 -3.51
C LYS A 69 15.34 2.48 -2.57
N LYS A 70 16.00 3.59 -2.93
CA LYS A 70 17.06 4.21 -2.12
C LYS A 70 16.53 5.28 -1.17
N SER A 71 15.29 5.72 -1.34
CA SER A 71 14.70 6.72 -0.45
C SER A 71 14.51 6.11 0.94
N PRO A 72 15.06 6.71 2.01
CA PRO A 72 14.72 6.29 3.35
C PRO A 72 13.25 6.63 3.64
N ILE A 73 12.59 5.80 4.45
CA ILE A 73 11.22 6.10 4.90
C ILE A 73 11.23 7.33 5.82
N ASN A 74 12.19 7.41 6.73
CA ASN A 74 12.33 8.52 7.69
C ASN A 74 13.73 9.14 7.64
N GLY A 75 13.84 10.43 7.97
CA GLY A 75 15.11 11.16 7.97
C GLY A 75 16.07 10.85 9.15
N ASN A 76 15.67 9.98 10.09
CA ASN A 76 16.44 9.67 11.30
C ASN A 76 17.08 8.27 11.30
N GLY A 77 17.05 7.57 10.16
CA GLY A 77 17.63 6.22 10.03
C GLY A 77 16.86 5.11 10.75
N LYS A 78 15.65 5.38 11.27
CA LYS A 78 14.75 4.37 11.84
C LYS A 78 13.60 4.13 10.86
N GLN A 79 13.11 2.90 10.77
CA GLN A 79 11.97 2.52 9.94
C GLN A 79 11.37 1.21 10.42
#